data_AF-A0A9D7K3W6-F1
#
_entry.id   AF-A0A9D7K3W6-F1
#
_cell.length_a   1.000
_cell.length_b   1.000
_cell.length_c   1.000
_cell.angle_alpha   90.00
_cell.angle_beta   90.00
_cell.angle_gamma   90.00
#
_symmetry.space_group_name_H-M   'P 1'
#
loop_
_entity.id
_entity.type
_entity.pdbx_description
1 polymer ?
#
loop_
_entity_poly.entity_id
_entity_poly.type
_entity_poly.pdbx_seq_one_letter_code
_entity_poly.pdbx_strand_id
1 'polypeptide(L)'
;MKSNLISTLPPLRHGEFLQCMKNVVTIYDKNDVKALAIEKPFFELQNQTAEMERVFQRPAAHELTPVLNLHDELRTGSMKSCYKMIQSYVLRDNPLQKPAELLEANYLLHGGKIDRLTQPQKTASINAMITDWNENPSLADAVEKLKLQDIIAELVGHNNLFDEKYIERVRTTQETGQINQKRKLIRNAFNNLITVTEARLVLGENEAAYQTILRDVNALILRFKSMVSLRVSGGKKPKAPESPNTPTTPETPEDIWPSM
;
A
#
# COMPACT_ATOMS: atom_id res chain seq x y z
N MET A 1 8.70 20.93 -24.46
CA MET A 1 8.42 20.91 -25.91
C MET A 1 7.66 19.64 -26.25
N LYS A 2 6.74 19.67 -27.23
CA LYS A 2 6.16 18.42 -27.76
C LYS A 2 7.17 17.83 -28.73
N SER A 3 7.49 16.55 -28.57
CA SER A 3 8.31 15.80 -29.53
C SER A 3 7.59 15.73 -30.87
N ASN A 4 8.34 15.86 -31.96
CA ASN A 4 7.80 15.72 -33.32
C ASN A 4 7.95 14.28 -33.84
N LEU A 5 8.80 13.47 -33.22
CA LEU A 5 9.10 12.10 -33.64
C LEU A 5 8.38 11.03 -32.82
N ILE A 6 7.86 11.40 -31.65
CA ILE A 6 7.17 10.48 -30.74
C ILE A 6 5.72 10.90 -30.50
N SER A 7 4.85 9.92 -30.68
CA SER A 7 3.44 9.99 -30.31
C SER A 7 3.21 10.39 -28.84
N THR A 8 2.22 11.26 -28.59
CA THR A 8 1.79 11.59 -27.22
C THR A 8 1.41 10.35 -26.40
N LEU A 9 1.88 10.24 -25.16
CA LEU A 9 1.50 9.13 -24.28
C LEU A 9 -0.02 9.07 -24.06
N PRO A 10 -0.66 7.89 -24.23
CA PRO A 10 -2.10 7.71 -23.97
C PRO A 10 -2.44 7.76 -22.47
N PRO A 11 -3.73 7.87 -22.11
CA PRO A 11 -4.19 7.81 -20.72
C PRO A 11 -4.11 6.38 -20.15
N LEU A 12 -2.90 6.00 -19.74
CA LEU A 12 -2.56 4.69 -19.17
C LEU A 12 -3.01 4.56 -17.70
N ARG A 13 -3.51 3.39 -17.31
CA ARG A 13 -3.67 2.98 -15.89
C ARG A 13 -2.31 2.83 -15.22
N HIS A 14 -2.25 2.71 -13.89
CA HIS A 14 -0.97 2.67 -13.16
C HIS A 14 -0.04 1.53 -13.62
N GLY A 15 -0.56 0.31 -13.72
CA GLY A 15 0.21 -0.84 -14.21
C GLY A 15 0.60 -0.71 -15.69
N GLU A 16 -0.33 -0.25 -16.54
CA GLU A 16 -0.05 0.01 -17.97
C GLU A 16 1.06 1.07 -18.13
N PHE A 17 1.05 2.12 -17.30
CA PHE A 17 2.05 3.17 -17.30
C PHE A 17 3.41 2.66 -16.82
N LEU A 18 3.46 1.95 -15.69
CA LEU A 18 4.69 1.37 -15.17
C LEU A 18 5.33 0.43 -16.20
N GLN A 19 4.55 -0.49 -16.77
CA GLN A 19 5.07 -1.42 -17.77
C GLN A 19 5.54 -0.71 -19.04
N CYS A 20 4.82 0.33 -19.50
CA CYS A 20 5.25 1.15 -20.62
C CYS A 20 6.62 1.79 -20.36
N MET A 21 6.83 2.36 -19.18
CA MET A 21 8.10 3.01 -18.81
C MET A 21 9.24 2.01 -18.63
N LYS A 22 8.97 0.84 -18.03
CA LYS A 22 9.95 -0.27 -17.98
C LYS A 22 10.40 -0.68 -19.38
N ASN A 23 9.46 -0.82 -20.32
CA ASN A 23 9.78 -1.16 -21.71
C ASN A 23 10.59 -0.05 -22.39
N VAL A 24 10.32 1.23 -22.11
CA VAL A 24 11.15 2.34 -22.60
C VAL A 24 12.57 2.23 -22.06
N VAL A 25 12.75 2.02 -20.75
CA VAL A 25 14.07 1.79 -20.14
C VAL A 25 14.80 0.65 -20.83
N THR A 26 14.15 -0.49 -21.05
CA THR A 26 14.74 -1.63 -21.78
C THR A 26 15.14 -1.30 -23.23
N ILE A 27 14.42 -0.40 -23.93
CA ILE A 27 14.81 0.03 -25.28
C ILE A 27 16.12 0.83 -25.22
N TYR A 28 16.23 1.78 -24.29
CA TYR A 28 17.45 2.58 -24.15
C TYR A 28 18.64 1.76 -23.66
N ASP A 29 18.44 0.84 -22.71
CA ASP A 29 19.47 -0.01 -22.09
C ASP A 29 20.15 -0.97 -23.09
N LYS A 30 19.51 -1.24 -24.23
CA LYS A 30 20.11 -2.01 -25.34
C LYS A 30 21.18 -1.25 -26.13
N ASN A 31 21.40 0.02 -25.82
CA ASN A 31 22.34 0.89 -26.51
C ASN A 31 23.43 1.37 -25.54
N ASP A 32 24.57 1.79 -26.08
CA ASP A 32 25.60 2.43 -25.28
C ASP A 32 25.20 3.89 -24.96
N VAL A 33 24.48 4.06 -23.86
CA VAL A 33 23.97 5.37 -23.41
C VAL A 33 25.07 6.38 -23.09
N LYS A 34 26.30 5.92 -22.83
CA LYS A 34 27.47 6.77 -22.60
C LYS A 34 28.02 7.28 -23.92
N ALA A 35 28.25 6.39 -24.88
CA ALA A 35 28.67 6.77 -26.23
C ALA A 35 27.66 7.70 -26.92
N LEU A 36 26.38 7.54 -26.57
CA LEU A 36 25.28 8.39 -27.04
C LEU A 36 25.06 9.65 -26.18
N ALA A 37 25.87 9.90 -25.15
CA ALA A 37 25.78 11.09 -24.29
C ALA A 37 24.35 11.39 -23.76
N ILE A 38 23.60 10.33 -23.46
CA ILE A 38 22.22 10.35 -22.92
C ILE A 38 22.12 9.61 -21.57
N GLU A 39 23.25 9.19 -20.99
CA GLU A 39 23.35 8.48 -19.71
C GLU A 39 22.58 9.18 -18.58
N LYS A 40 22.81 10.48 -18.38
CA LYS A 40 22.16 11.23 -17.29
C LYS A 40 20.62 11.23 -17.37
N PRO A 41 19.99 11.64 -18.49
CA PRO A 41 18.53 11.57 -18.58
C PRO A 41 17.99 10.14 -18.59
N PHE A 42 18.77 9.16 -19.08
CA PHE A 42 18.39 7.75 -19.03
C PHE A 42 18.31 7.23 -17.59
N PHE A 43 19.35 7.47 -16.78
CA PHE A 43 19.37 7.03 -15.39
C PHE A 43 18.32 7.72 -14.53
N GLU A 44 17.99 8.98 -14.82
CA GLU A 44 16.84 9.63 -14.16
C GLU A 44 15.54 8.87 -14.43
N LEU A 45 15.25 8.53 -15.68
CA LEU A 45 14.06 7.74 -16.02
C LEU A 45 14.08 6.34 -15.39
N GLN A 46 15.24 5.67 -15.41
CA GLN A 46 15.42 4.34 -14.84
C GLN A 46 15.15 4.36 -13.33
N ASN A 47 15.75 5.30 -12.59
CA ASN A 47 15.58 5.43 -11.14
C ASN A 47 14.12 5.72 -10.78
N GLN A 48 13.48 6.69 -11.43
CA GLN A 48 12.08 7.04 -11.14
C GLN A 48 11.14 5.87 -11.44
N THR A 49 11.42 5.09 -12.49
CA THR A 49 10.65 3.89 -12.85
C THR A 49 10.81 2.79 -11.81
N ALA A 50 12.04 2.53 -11.35
CA ALA A 50 12.31 1.54 -10.30
C ALA A 50 11.65 1.92 -8.96
N GLU A 51 11.64 3.20 -8.60
CA GLU A 51 10.93 3.67 -7.41
C GLU A 51 9.42 3.45 -7.51
N MET A 52 8.81 3.74 -8.66
CA MET A 52 7.38 3.47 -8.87
C MET A 52 7.06 1.98 -8.83
N GLU A 53 7.96 1.11 -9.32
CA GLU A 53 7.78 -0.35 -9.24
C GLU A 53 7.69 -0.83 -7.80
N ARG A 54 8.58 -0.35 -6.91
CA ARG A 54 8.53 -0.69 -5.46
C ARG A 54 7.21 -0.31 -4.82
N VAL A 55 6.67 0.85 -5.19
CA VAL A 55 5.38 1.33 -4.68
C VAL A 55 4.21 0.56 -5.30
N PHE A 56 4.32 0.14 -6.57
CA PHE A 56 3.27 -0.58 -7.30
C PHE A 56 3.11 -2.03 -6.87
N GLN A 57 4.19 -2.71 -6.46
CA GLN A 57 4.16 -4.13 -6.06
C GLN A 57 3.52 -4.39 -4.69
N ARG A 58 3.07 -3.35 -3.96
CA ARG A 58 2.49 -3.53 -2.63
C ARG A 58 1.08 -4.14 -2.70
N PRO A 59 0.82 -5.26 -1.99
CA PRO A 59 -0.48 -5.92 -2.01
C PRO A 59 -1.60 -5.06 -1.39
N ALA A 60 -2.84 -5.30 -1.84
CA ALA A 60 -4.04 -4.60 -1.34
C ALA A 60 -4.32 -4.88 0.15
N ALA A 61 -3.92 -6.06 0.64
CA ALA A 61 -3.78 -6.33 2.07
C ALA A 61 -2.34 -6.00 2.47
N HIS A 62 -2.16 -5.06 3.40
CA HIS A 62 -0.83 -4.72 3.88
C HIS A 62 -0.20 -5.94 4.55
N GLU A 63 0.97 -6.37 4.09
CA GLU A 63 1.69 -7.57 4.56
C GLU A 63 1.95 -7.59 6.07
N LEU A 64 2.11 -6.42 6.69
CA LEU A 64 2.23 -6.26 8.14
C LEU A 64 0.92 -6.44 8.93
N THR A 65 -0.25 -6.55 8.29
CA THR A 65 -1.54 -6.66 9.00
C THR A 65 -1.64 -7.91 9.88
N PRO A 66 -1.29 -9.12 9.42
CA PRO A 66 -1.29 -10.31 10.27
C PRO A 66 -0.30 -10.20 11.45
N VAL A 67 0.87 -9.60 11.21
CA VAL A 67 1.91 -9.39 12.23
C VAL A 67 1.42 -8.42 13.31
N LEU A 68 0.80 -7.31 12.90
CA LEU A 68 0.23 -6.33 13.83
C LEU A 68 -0.93 -6.92 14.64
N ASN A 69 -1.81 -7.70 14.01
CA ASN A 69 -2.91 -8.36 14.71
C ASN A 69 -2.39 -9.36 15.74
N LEU A 70 -1.41 -10.19 15.36
CA LEU A 70 -0.76 -11.15 16.26
C LEU A 70 -0.18 -10.45 17.50
N HIS A 71 0.61 -9.39 17.31
CA HIS A 71 1.22 -8.70 18.44
C HIS A 71 0.22 -7.87 19.25
N ASP A 72 -0.87 -7.38 18.65
CA ASP A 72 -1.97 -6.75 19.41
C ASP A 72 -2.74 -7.76 20.28
N GLU A 73 -2.96 -8.97 19.75
CA GLU A 73 -3.56 -10.07 20.51
C GLU A 73 -2.65 -10.49 21.67
N LEU A 74 -1.36 -10.71 21.40
CA LEU A 74 -0.39 -11.14 22.41
C LEU A 74 -0.20 -10.11 23.52
N ARG A 75 -0.09 -8.81 23.20
CA ARG A 75 0.03 -7.76 24.24
C ARG A 75 -1.25 -7.61 25.06
N THR A 76 -2.42 -7.69 24.42
CA THR A 76 -3.71 -7.64 25.12
C THR A 76 -3.90 -8.87 26.00
N GLY A 77 -3.48 -10.04 25.53
CA GLY A 77 -3.45 -11.29 26.29
C GLY A 77 -2.53 -11.21 27.51
N SER A 78 -1.30 -10.73 27.32
CA SER A 78 -0.31 -10.55 28.40
C SER A 78 -0.81 -9.60 29.48
N MET A 79 -1.41 -8.47 29.09
CA MET A 79 -2.06 -7.52 30.01
C MET A 79 -3.17 -8.18 30.82
N LYS A 80 -4.08 -8.92 30.16
CA LYS A 80 -5.18 -9.63 30.82
C LYS A 80 -4.67 -10.72 31.78
N SER A 81 -3.64 -11.46 31.37
CA SER A 81 -3.03 -12.50 32.20
C SER A 81 -2.33 -11.90 33.42
N CYS A 82 -1.56 -10.82 33.25
CA CYS A 82 -0.90 -10.11 34.33
C CYS A 82 -1.92 -9.57 35.35
N TYR A 83 -2.99 -8.95 34.85
CA TYR A 83 -4.07 -8.46 35.71
C TYR A 83 -4.75 -9.59 36.50
N LYS A 84 -5.08 -10.72 35.84
CA LYS A 84 -5.67 -11.87 36.53
C LYS A 84 -4.76 -12.45 37.62
N MET A 85 -3.44 -12.47 37.39
CA MET A 85 -2.48 -12.90 38.41
C MET A 85 -2.49 -11.95 39.61
N ILE A 86 -2.45 -10.63 39.38
CA ILE A 86 -2.57 -9.61 40.44
C ILE A 86 -3.88 -9.79 41.22
N GLN A 87 -5.02 -9.88 40.51
CA GLN A 87 -6.34 -10.06 41.14
C GLN A 87 -6.43 -11.33 41.99
N SER A 88 -5.76 -12.40 41.59
CA SER A 88 -5.76 -13.66 42.35
C SER A 88 -5.13 -13.51 43.75
N TYR A 89 -4.19 -12.57 43.93
CA TYR A 89 -3.59 -12.24 45.21
C TYR A 89 -4.39 -11.19 46.00
N VAL A 90 -5.08 -10.27 45.31
CA VAL A 90 -5.99 -9.30 45.95
C VAL A 90 -7.16 -9.99 46.65
N LEU A 91 -7.72 -11.03 46.02
CA LEU A 91 -8.93 -11.71 46.52
C LEU A 91 -8.68 -12.70 47.67
N ARG A 92 -7.44 -12.88 48.10
CA ARG A 92 -7.05 -13.85 49.14
C ARG A 92 -6.48 -13.12 50.35
N ASP A 93 -6.82 -13.58 51.55
CA ASP A 93 -6.11 -13.16 52.76
C ASP A 93 -4.72 -13.80 52.76
N ASN A 94 -3.70 -13.03 52.36
CA ASN A 94 -2.33 -13.52 52.24
C ASN A 94 -1.30 -12.36 52.34
N PRO A 95 -0.03 -12.65 52.64
CA PRO A 95 1.01 -11.62 52.78
C PRO A 95 1.27 -10.77 51.52
N LEU A 96 0.86 -11.25 50.34
CA LEU A 96 1.04 -10.57 49.06
C LEU A 96 -0.17 -9.70 48.67
N GLN A 97 -1.22 -9.66 49.48
CA GLN A 97 -2.44 -8.88 49.17
C GLN A 97 -2.13 -7.38 49.00
N LYS A 98 -1.40 -6.77 49.93
CA LYS A 98 -1.05 -5.33 49.84
C LYS A 98 -0.16 -4.98 48.63
N PRO A 99 0.93 -5.73 48.33
CA PRO A 99 1.65 -5.57 47.07
C PRO A 99 0.76 -5.71 45.83
N ALA A 100 -0.18 -6.66 45.85
CA ALA A 100 -1.11 -6.88 44.74
C ALA A 100 -2.10 -5.71 44.56
N GLU A 101 -2.66 -5.17 45.64
CA GLU A 101 -3.54 -3.99 45.62
C GLU A 101 -2.82 -2.76 45.05
N LEU A 102 -1.54 -2.59 45.38
CA LEU A 102 -0.70 -1.50 44.86
C LEU A 102 -0.53 -1.62 43.33
N LEU A 103 -0.24 -2.83 42.84
CA LEU A 103 -0.12 -3.10 41.40
C LEU A 103 -1.48 -3.01 40.68
N GLU A 104 -2.57 -3.45 41.31
CA GLU A 104 -3.92 -3.36 40.75
C GLU A 104 -4.32 -1.89 40.54
N ALA A 105 -4.07 -1.04 41.53
CA ALA A 105 -4.36 0.40 41.44
C ALA A 105 -3.59 1.06 40.29
N ASN A 106 -2.29 0.74 40.15
CA ASN A 106 -1.48 1.25 39.04
C ASN A 106 -1.94 0.70 37.68
N TYR A 107 -2.25 -0.60 37.60
CA TYR A 107 -2.78 -1.21 36.38
C TYR A 107 -4.08 -0.53 35.94
N LEU A 108 -5.00 -0.26 36.87
CA LEU A 108 -6.28 0.36 36.53
C LEU A 108 -6.14 1.81 36.06
N LEU A 109 -5.11 2.53 36.53
CA LEU A 109 -4.79 3.88 36.09
C LEU A 109 -4.41 3.92 34.59
N HIS A 110 -3.64 2.94 34.13
CA HIS A 110 -3.11 2.91 32.76
C HIS A 110 -3.91 2.02 31.80
N GLY A 111 -4.42 0.88 32.28
CA GLY A 111 -4.89 -0.26 31.48
C GLY A 111 -6.33 -0.71 31.75
N GLY A 112 -7.08 -0.07 32.66
CA GLY A 112 -8.42 -0.51 33.09
C GLY A 112 -9.49 -0.63 31.99
N LYS A 113 -9.25 -0.05 30.80
CA LYS A 113 -10.14 -0.18 29.62
C LYS A 113 -9.35 -0.49 28.34
N ILE A 114 -8.33 -1.34 28.43
CA ILE A 114 -7.41 -1.62 27.32
C ILE A 114 -8.12 -2.05 26.03
N ASP A 115 -9.22 -2.77 26.13
CA ASP A 115 -10.03 -3.22 24.97
C ASP A 115 -10.70 -2.06 24.21
N ARG A 116 -10.82 -0.87 24.82
CA ARG A 116 -11.39 0.34 24.21
C ARG A 116 -10.34 1.34 23.71
N LEU A 117 -9.07 1.08 24.00
CA LEU A 117 -7.98 1.96 23.58
C LEU A 117 -7.64 1.73 22.10
N THR A 118 -7.33 2.82 21.41
CA THR A 118 -6.73 2.73 20.08
C THR A 118 -5.34 2.09 20.17
N GLN A 119 -4.85 1.53 19.06
CA GLN A 119 -3.57 0.84 19.02
C GLN A 119 -2.39 1.66 19.57
N PRO A 120 -2.23 2.97 19.26
CA PRO A 120 -1.19 3.81 19.84
C PRO A 120 -1.44 4.16 21.32
N GLN A 121 -2.70 4.32 21.73
CA GLN A 121 -3.03 4.54 23.14
C GLN A 121 -2.67 3.32 24.00
N LYS A 122 -2.91 2.10 23.50
CA LYS A 122 -2.46 0.88 24.18
C LYS A 122 -0.94 0.88 24.38
N THR A 123 -0.17 1.26 23.35
CA THR A 123 1.30 1.33 23.43
C THR A 123 1.74 2.35 24.49
N ALA A 124 1.14 3.54 24.49
CA ALA A 124 1.45 4.58 25.48
C ALA A 124 1.09 4.14 26.91
N SER A 125 -0.09 3.55 27.10
CA SER A 125 -0.54 3.01 28.39
C SER A 125 0.38 1.90 28.91
N ILE A 126 0.77 0.96 28.05
CA ILE A 126 1.67 -0.15 28.42
C ILE A 126 3.04 0.41 28.83
N ASN A 127 3.61 1.34 28.05
CA ASN A 127 4.89 1.95 28.38
C ASN A 127 4.83 2.71 29.70
N ALA A 128 3.80 3.54 29.93
CA ALA A 128 3.64 4.28 31.17
C ALA A 128 3.52 3.34 32.40
N MET A 129 2.75 2.26 32.29
CA MET A 129 2.63 1.26 33.35
C MET A 129 3.96 0.56 33.64
N ILE A 130 4.69 0.14 32.61
CA ILE A 130 6.00 -0.51 32.77
C ILE A 130 7.02 0.45 33.37
N THR A 131 7.01 1.73 32.96
CA THR A 131 7.84 2.77 33.56
C THR A 131 7.55 2.89 35.06
N ASP A 132 6.28 3.00 35.46
CA ASP A 132 5.91 3.07 36.87
C ASP A 132 6.37 1.84 37.66
N TRP A 133 6.23 0.64 37.08
CA TRP A 133 6.63 -0.62 37.71
C TRP A 133 8.14 -0.78 37.87
N ASN A 134 8.93 -0.10 37.03
CA ASN A 134 10.39 -0.13 37.10
C ASN A 134 10.96 1.01 37.95
N GLU A 135 10.39 2.20 37.86
CA GLU A 135 10.96 3.43 38.45
C GLU A 135 10.46 3.71 39.86
N ASN A 136 9.26 3.26 40.22
CA ASN A 136 8.75 3.39 41.58
C ASN A 136 9.22 2.20 42.43
N PRO A 137 10.06 2.41 43.47
CA PRO A 137 10.61 1.33 44.27
C PRO A 137 9.56 0.42 44.93
N SER A 138 8.39 0.97 45.30
CA SER A 138 7.32 0.18 45.91
C SER A 138 6.59 -0.71 44.90
N LEU A 139 6.44 -0.24 43.65
CA LEU A 139 5.86 -1.05 42.57
C LEU A 139 6.85 -2.12 42.09
N ALA A 140 8.14 -1.77 41.99
CA ALA A 140 9.20 -2.71 41.62
C ALA A 140 9.32 -3.87 42.62
N ASP A 141 9.34 -3.57 43.92
CA ASP A 141 9.33 -4.59 44.99
C ASP A 141 8.05 -5.45 44.94
N ALA A 142 6.90 -4.86 44.63
CA ALA A 142 5.66 -5.62 44.45
C ALA A 142 5.72 -6.58 43.24
N VAL A 143 6.27 -6.13 42.11
CA VAL A 143 6.50 -6.96 40.91
C VAL A 143 7.40 -8.15 41.26
N GLU A 144 8.47 -7.92 42.03
CA GLU A 144 9.39 -8.97 42.45
C GLU A 144 8.70 -9.99 43.36
N LYS A 145 7.96 -9.52 44.37
CA LYS A 145 7.21 -10.36 45.31
C LYS A 145 6.16 -11.24 44.63
N LEU A 146 5.46 -10.70 43.62
CA LEU A 146 4.45 -11.43 42.85
C LEU A 146 5.04 -12.27 41.70
N LYS A 147 6.35 -12.18 41.46
CA LYS A 147 7.08 -12.90 40.41
C LYS A 147 6.54 -12.63 39.00
N LEU A 148 6.26 -11.37 38.68
CA LEU A 148 5.66 -10.96 37.40
C LEU A 148 6.68 -10.67 36.29
N GLN A 149 7.98 -10.87 36.53
CA GLN A 149 9.04 -10.45 35.61
C GLN A 149 8.89 -11.07 34.21
N ASP A 150 8.57 -12.36 34.13
CA ASP A 150 8.47 -13.07 32.84
C ASP A 150 7.33 -12.52 31.98
N ILE A 151 6.14 -12.35 32.56
CA ILE A 151 4.97 -11.82 31.84
C ILE A 151 5.14 -10.34 31.47
N ILE A 152 5.86 -9.57 32.29
CA ILE A 152 6.23 -8.19 31.97
C ILE A 152 7.22 -8.17 30.80
N ALA A 153 8.21 -9.06 30.78
CA ALA A 153 9.17 -9.16 29.68
C ALA A 153 8.50 -9.55 28.35
N GLU A 154 7.55 -10.49 28.37
CA GLU A 154 6.72 -10.84 27.22
C GLU A 154 5.90 -9.63 26.72
N LEU A 155 5.24 -8.91 27.64
CA LEU A 155 4.48 -7.71 27.33
C LEU A 155 5.36 -6.62 26.69
N VAL A 156 6.54 -6.36 27.25
CA VAL A 156 7.52 -5.41 26.70
C VAL A 156 7.93 -5.83 25.28
N GLY A 157 8.27 -7.10 25.10
CA GLY A 157 8.70 -7.64 23.80
C GLY A 157 7.62 -7.47 22.72
N HIS A 158 6.38 -7.84 23.04
CA HIS A 158 5.26 -7.69 22.11
C HIS A 158 4.88 -6.22 21.85
N ASN A 159 4.96 -5.35 22.86
CA ASN A 159 4.67 -3.93 22.69
C ASN A 159 5.70 -3.24 21.78
N ASN A 160 6.99 -3.53 21.99
CA ASN A 160 8.08 -2.98 21.16
C ASN A 160 7.97 -3.47 19.71
N LEU A 161 7.73 -4.77 19.51
CA LEU A 161 7.60 -5.32 18.17
C LEU A 161 6.34 -4.79 17.46
N PHE A 162 5.23 -4.61 18.18
CA PHE A 162 4.05 -3.96 17.64
C PHE A 162 4.37 -2.52 17.19
N ASP A 163 5.02 -1.72 18.03
CA ASP A 163 5.31 -0.31 17.73
C ASP A 163 6.25 -0.18 16.52
N GLU A 164 7.31 -1.00 16.46
CA GLU A 164 8.22 -1.06 15.31
C GLU A 164 7.45 -1.33 14.01
N LYS A 165 6.60 -2.37 13.98
CA LYS A 165 5.82 -2.74 12.80
C LYS A 165 4.71 -1.75 12.48
N TYR A 166 4.20 -1.05 13.48
CA TYR A 166 3.20 -0.01 13.28
C TYR A 166 3.82 1.19 12.57
N ILE A 167 5.01 1.62 13.00
CA ILE A 167 5.78 2.69 12.34
C ILE A 167 6.17 2.28 10.91
N GLU A 168 6.60 1.02 10.72
CA GLU A 168 6.89 0.46 9.40
C GLU A 168 5.68 0.57 8.46
N ARG A 169 4.48 0.16 8.94
CA ARG A 169 3.22 0.28 8.18
C ARG A 169 2.88 1.72 7.82
N VAL A 170 3.11 2.68 8.71
CA VAL A 170 2.84 4.09 8.43
C VAL A 170 3.74 4.60 7.30
N ARG A 171 5.04 4.28 7.34
CA ARG A 171 6.01 4.67 6.30
C ARG A 171 5.65 4.08 4.94
N THR A 172 5.37 2.78 4.90
CA THR A 172 5.00 2.10 3.66
C THR A 172 3.66 2.59 3.10
N THR A 173 2.68 2.92 3.94
CA THR A 173 1.40 3.47 3.49
C THR A 173 1.56 4.85 2.83
N GLN A 174 2.41 5.72 3.41
CA GLN A 174 2.70 7.04 2.85
C GLN A 174 3.33 6.95 1.45
N GLU A 175 4.25 6.02 1.24
CA GLU A 175 4.87 5.79 -0.06
C GLU A 175 3.85 5.30 -1.11
N THR A 176 2.90 4.43 -0.75
CA THR A 176 1.80 3.97 -1.64
C THR A 176 0.91 5.12 -2.11
N GLY A 177 0.72 6.14 -1.27
CA GLY A 177 0.00 7.37 -1.63
C GLY A 177 0.67 8.21 -2.72
N GLN A 178 1.95 7.98 -3.03
CA GLN A 178 2.72 8.82 -3.95
C GLN A 178 2.67 8.38 -5.42
N ILE A 179 1.91 7.33 -5.78
CA ILE A 179 1.88 6.81 -7.16
C ILE A 179 1.59 7.93 -8.20
N ASN A 180 0.66 8.84 -7.91
CA ASN A 180 0.35 9.96 -8.82
C ASN A 180 1.51 10.95 -8.95
N GLN A 181 2.24 11.22 -7.87
CA GLN A 181 3.43 12.07 -7.87
C GLN A 181 4.58 11.41 -8.65
N LYS A 182 4.85 10.12 -8.39
CA LYS A 182 5.84 9.33 -9.14
C LYS A 182 5.54 9.31 -10.64
N ARG A 183 4.27 9.17 -11.03
CA ARG A 183 3.87 9.29 -12.46
C ARG A 183 4.19 10.65 -13.07
N LYS A 184 4.09 11.75 -12.32
CA LYS A 184 4.48 13.09 -12.81
C LYS A 184 6.00 13.17 -13.01
N LEU A 185 6.78 12.70 -12.04
CA LEU A 185 8.24 12.67 -12.13
C LEU A 185 8.72 11.82 -13.31
N ILE A 186 8.17 10.61 -13.48
CA ILE A 186 8.49 9.74 -14.61
C ILE A 186 8.12 10.39 -15.94
N ARG A 187 6.96 11.07 -16.06
CA ARG A 187 6.60 11.79 -17.29
C ARG A 187 7.61 12.89 -17.62
N ASN A 188 8.08 13.63 -16.62
CA ASN A 188 9.08 14.67 -16.82
C ASN A 188 10.41 14.07 -17.26
N ALA A 189 10.87 13.02 -16.59
CA ALA A 189 12.09 12.29 -16.95
C ALA A 189 12.01 11.71 -18.37
N PHE A 190 10.89 11.09 -18.73
CA PHE A 190 10.63 10.55 -20.06
C PHE A 190 10.68 11.65 -21.13
N ASN A 191 9.95 12.75 -20.94
CA ASN A 191 9.94 13.87 -21.89
C ASN A 191 11.34 14.49 -22.05
N ASN A 192 12.10 14.60 -20.96
CA ASN A 192 13.47 15.08 -20.99
C ASN A 192 14.38 14.14 -21.80
N LEU A 193 14.29 12.83 -21.55
CA LEU A 193 15.06 11.83 -22.29
C LEU A 193 14.76 11.87 -23.79
N ILE A 194 13.48 11.97 -24.17
CA ILE A 194 13.11 12.15 -25.58
C ILE A 194 13.71 13.43 -26.15
N THR A 195 13.56 14.56 -25.45
CA THR A 195 14.05 15.86 -25.93
C THR A 195 15.56 15.84 -26.15
N VAL A 196 16.33 15.26 -25.23
CA VAL A 196 17.79 15.13 -25.39
C VAL A 196 18.13 14.20 -26.54
N THR A 197 17.42 13.08 -26.69
CA THR A 197 17.65 12.13 -27.79
C THR A 197 17.37 12.74 -29.16
N GLU A 198 16.27 13.50 -29.30
CA GLU A 198 15.96 14.26 -30.52
C GLU A 198 17.00 15.36 -30.80
N ALA A 199 17.45 16.08 -29.76
CA ALA A 199 18.49 17.10 -29.93
C ALA A 199 19.82 16.49 -30.40
N ARG A 200 20.20 15.33 -29.83
CA ARG A 200 21.42 14.60 -30.23
C ARG A 200 21.33 14.06 -31.66
N LEU A 201 20.16 13.60 -32.08
CA LEU A 201 19.91 13.20 -33.47
C LEU A 201 20.22 14.34 -34.45
N VAL A 202 19.79 15.57 -34.14
CA VAL A 202 20.03 16.75 -34.99
C VAL A 202 21.51 17.14 -35.06
N LEU A 203 22.30 16.81 -34.03
CA LEU A 203 23.74 17.11 -33.99
C LEU A 203 24.60 16.12 -34.81
N GLY A 204 24.01 15.07 -35.38
CA GLY A 204 24.58 14.29 -36.50
C GLY A 204 25.56 13.16 -36.16
N GLU A 205 26.15 13.14 -34.97
CA GLU A 205 26.96 11.99 -34.52
C GLU A 205 26.04 10.82 -34.14
N ASN A 206 26.36 9.58 -34.52
CA ASN A 206 25.57 8.37 -34.17
C ASN A 206 24.07 8.41 -34.58
N GLU A 207 23.75 9.09 -35.68
CA GLU A 207 22.36 9.32 -36.14
C GLU A 207 21.51 8.05 -36.18
N ALA A 208 22.04 6.95 -36.73
CA ALA A 208 21.33 5.69 -36.86
C ALA A 208 20.88 5.08 -35.52
N ALA A 209 21.68 5.24 -34.45
CA ALA A 209 21.33 4.75 -33.13
C ALA A 209 20.17 5.54 -32.53
N TYR A 210 20.20 6.88 -32.62
CA TYR A 210 19.11 7.73 -32.13
C TYR A 210 17.82 7.50 -32.92
N GLN A 211 17.89 7.38 -34.24
CA GLN A 211 16.72 7.06 -35.07
C GLN A 211 16.08 5.73 -34.67
N THR A 212 16.91 4.70 -34.44
CA THR A 212 16.46 3.38 -34.01
C THR A 212 15.75 3.45 -32.65
N ILE A 213 16.35 4.11 -31.66
CA ILE A 213 15.75 4.31 -30.34
C ILE A 213 14.39 5.01 -30.44
N LEU A 214 14.34 6.15 -31.13
CA LEU A 214 13.11 6.96 -31.24
C LEU A 214 12.00 6.21 -31.99
N ARG A 215 12.34 5.47 -33.05
CA ARG A 215 11.41 4.62 -33.79
C ARG A 215 10.83 3.53 -32.88
N ASP A 216 11.68 2.83 -32.13
CA ASP A 216 11.27 1.71 -31.29
C ASP A 216 10.41 2.20 -30.11
N VAL A 217 10.75 3.36 -29.52
CA VAL A 217 9.93 4.01 -28.49
C VAL A 217 8.58 4.45 -29.08
N ASN A 218 8.54 5.05 -30.27
CA ASN A 218 7.28 5.46 -30.89
C ASN A 218 6.39 4.25 -31.20
N ALA A 219 6.96 3.16 -31.71
CA ALA A 219 6.25 1.91 -31.96
C ALA A 219 5.67 1.33 -30.65
N LEU A 220 6.42 1.36 -29.55
CA LEU A 220 5.94 0.97 -28.22
C LEU A 220 4.73 1.83 -27.78
N ILE A 221 4.82 3.16 -27.90
CA ILE A 221 3.72 4.05 -27.51
C ILE A 221 2.48 3.80 -28.37
N LEU A 222 2.63 3.59 -29.68
CA LEU A 222 1.53 3.25 -30.57
C LEU A 222 0.84 1.93 -30.15
N ARG A 223 1.60 0.91 -29.75
CA ARG A 223 1.02 -0.34 -29.20
C ARG A 223 0.17 -0.06 -27.96
N PHE A 224 0.70 0.72 -27.01
CA PHE A 224 -0.05 1.12 -25.82
C PHE A 224 -1.28 1.99 -26.13
N LYS A 225 -1.21 2.86 -27.15
CA LYS A 225 -2.38 3.62 -27.63
C LYS A 225 -3.48 2.70 -28.15
N SER A 226 -3.13 1.71 -28.97
CA SER A 226 -4.10 0.73 -29.50
C SER A 226 -4.76 -0.06 -28.38
N MET A 227 -4.01 -0.50 -27.37
CA MET A 227 -4.57 -1.17 -26.18
C MET A 227 -5.56 -0.28 -25.42
N VAL A 228 -5.22 0.99 -25.20
CA VAL A 228 -6.12 1.95 -24.54
C VAL A 228 -7.36 2.22 -25.39
N SER A 229 -7.21 2.34 -26.72
CA SER A 229 -8.32 2.55 -27.64
C SER A 229 -9.31 1.38 -27.57
N LEU A 230 -8.86 0.13 -27.62
CA LEU A 230 -9.69 -1.06 -27.46
C LEU A 230 -10.42 -1.08 -26.11
N ARG A 231 -9.73 -0.69 -25.03
CA ARG A 231 -10.33 -0.58 -23.70
C ARG A 231 -11.44 0.47 -23.64
N VAL A 232 -11.27 1.60 -24.32
CA VAL A 232 -12.26 2.70 -24.35
C VAL A 232 -13.42 2.37 -25.31
N SER A 233 -13.16 1.70 -26.43
CA SER A 233 -14.18 1.33 -27.41
C SER A 233 -15.00 0.11 -27.00
N GLY A 234 -14.39 -0.87 -26.32
CA GLY A 234 -15.06 -2.07 -25.79
C GLY A 234 -16.07 -1.78 -24.67
N GLY A 235 -16.10 -0.54 -24.16
CA GLY A 235 -17.14 -0.04 -23.26
C GLY A 235 -18.42 0.41 -23.97
N LYS A 236 -18.44 0.50 -25.32
CA LYS A 236 -19.68 0.66 -26.07
C LYS A 236 -20.26 -0.72 -26.34
N LYS A 237 -21.34 -1.08 -25.64
CA LYS A 237 -22.24 -2.16 -26.11
C LYS A 237 -22.54 -1.88 -27.60
N PRO A 238 -22.49 -2.89 -28.48
CA PRO A 238 -23.04 -2.73 -29.82
C PRO A 238 -24.47 -2.24 -29.69
N LYS A 239 -24.84 -1.15 -30.38
CA LYS A 239 -26.26 -0.87 -30.60
C LYS A 239 -26.81 -2.09 -31.34
N ALA A 240 -27.76 -2.77 -30.73
CA ALA A 240 -28.47 -3.86 -31.39
C ALA A 240 -29.06 -3.31 -32.71
N PRO A 241 -28.99 -4.05 -33.82
CA PRO A 241 -29.68 -3.65 -35.03
C PRO A 241 -31.19 -3.55 -34.72
N GLU A 242 -31.81 -2.42 -35.09
CA GLU A 242 -33.27 -2.28 -35.04
C GLU A 242 -33.89 -3.42 -35.85
N SER A 243 -34.66 -4.27 -35.16
CA SER A 243 -35.38 -5.36 -35.79
C SER A 243 -36.54 -4.81 -36.63
N PRO A 244 -36.77 -5.31 -37.86
CA PRO A 244 -37.92 -4.92 -38.67
C PRO A 244 -39.24 -5.27 -37.99
N ASN A 245 -40.20 -4.34 -38.01
CA ASN A 245 -41.55 -4.49 -37.47
C ASN A 245 -42.19 -5.85 -37.82
N THR A 246 -42.65 -6.57 -36.79
CA THR A 246 -43.54 -7.72 -36.92
C THR A 246 -44.97 -7.28 -37.27
N PRO A 247 -45.65 -7.90 -38.24
CA PRO A 247 -47.05 -7.61 -38.57
C PRO A 247 -48.01 -8.05 -37.46
N THR A 248 -49.02 -7.22 -37.22
CA THR A 248 -50.16 -7.45 -36.31
C THR A 248 -50.94 -8.71 -36.70
N THR A 249 -51.18 -9.60 -35.74
CA THR A 249 -52.10 -10.75 -35.92
C THR A 249 -53.53 -10.30 -35.60
N PRO A 250 -54.57 -10.71 -36.37
CA PRO A 250 -55.91 -10.14 -36.28
C PRO A 250 -56.73 -10.69 -35.08
N GLU A 251 -57.63 -9.84 -34.58
CA GLU A 251 -58.62 -10.14 -33.54
C GLU A 251 -59.60 -11.24 -33.96
N THR A 252 -59.87 -12.18 -33.05
CA THR A 252 -60.98 -13.13 -33.15
C THR A 252 -62.19 -12.60 -32.36
N PRO A 253 -63.40 -12.52 -32.97
CA PRO A 253 -64.60 -11.98 -32.32
C PRO A 253 -65.20 -12.88 -31.25
N GLU A 254 -65.79 -12.25 -30.23
CA GLU A 254 -66.64 -12.82 -29.17
C GLU A 254 -67.87 -13.53 -29.74
N ASP A 255 -68.31 -14.62 -29.09
CA ASP A 255 -69.74 -14.92 -28.95
C ASP A 255 -70.03 -15.87 -27.76
N ILE A 256 -70.68 -15.29 -26.75
CA ILE A 256 -71.95 -15.70 -26.10
C ILE A 256 -72.04 -17.05 -25.34
N TRP A 257 -72.70 -16.98 -24.18
CA TRP A 257 -72.68 -17.85 -22.99
C TRP A 257 -73.88 -18.86 -22.93
N PRO A 258 -74.25 -19.44 -21.76
CA PRO A 258 -74.09 -20.81 -21.23
C PRO A 258 -75.25 -21.81 -21.50
N SER A 259 -75.07 -23.11 -21.21
CA SER A 259 -76.04 -23.90 -20.42
C SER A 259 -75.59 -25.34 -20.06
N MET A 260 -75.98 -25.71 -18.82
CA MET A 260 -76.00 -27.01 -18.13
C MET A 260 -74.70 -27.53 -17.49
#